data_AF-A0A3D4G098-F1
#
_entry.id   AF-A0A3D4G098-F1
#
_cell.length_a   1.000
_cell.length_b   1.000
_cell.length_c   1.000
_cell.angle_alpha   90.00
_cell.angle_beta   90.00
_cell.angle_gamma   90.00
#
_symmetry.space_group_name_H-M   'P 1'
#
loop_
_entity.id
_entity.type
_entity.pdbx_description
1 polymer ?
#
loop_
_entity_poly.entity_id
_entity_poly.type
_entity_poly.pdbx_seq_one_letter_code
_entity_poly.pdbx_strand_id
1 'polypeptide(L)'
;MRMSSGIRIRAPQDPDFDPSIGYPDHLYLYTGSVDSFEWAATRPQEWEPNTVGRYRNSDPVLANYLIRLAVEGRDEDYHSFPQRNLFDKIGIRDAIIETDPYGNFLAQGYEFLPARDWARLANLYLQDGVWNGERILPEGYVEYVTTLAPAWVADGRPQYGGGFMWVNGDSGWPVPENAYGMRGAGGQSATMIPTHQLVVVRLGKYTGAQAAGQALNRAFELLLEAVPPVEQ
;
A
#
# COMPACT_ATOMS: atom_id res chain seq x y z
N MET A 1 -4.03 3.04 10.44
CA MET A 1 -3.60 2.62 9.09
C MET A 1 -3.34 1.11 9.04
N ARG A 2 -4.36 0.27 9.28
CA ARG A 2 -4.25 -1.20 9.27
C ARG A 2 -5.37 -1.88 8.45
N MET A 3 -6.06 -1.10 7.61
CA MET A 3 -7.25 -1.54 6.88
C MET A 3 -8.31 -2.13 7.82
N SER A 4 -8.63 -1.38 8.87
CA SER A 4 -9.52 -1.80 9.96
C SER A 4 -10.20 -0.61 10.61
N SER A 5 -10.43 0.47 9.86
CA SER A 5 -11.17 1.65 10.34
C SER A 5 -12.61 1.30 10.71
N GLY A 6 -13.20 0.33 10.01
CA GLY A 6 -14.62 -0.02 10.11
C GLY A 6 -15.54 0.91 9.30
N ILE A 7 -15.00 1.83 8.51
CA ILE A 7 -15.79 2.77 7.71
C ILE A 7 -16.46 2.06 6.53
N ARG A 8 -17.76 2.26 6.34
CA ARG A 8 -18.56 1.57 5.31
C ARG A 8 -18.13 1.95 3.90
N ILE A 9 -17.53 0.98 3.22
CA ILE A 9 -17.22 1.00 1.79
C ILE A 9 -17.58 -0.37 1.23
N ARG A 10 -18.55 -0.42 0.32
CA ARG A 10 -18.86 -1.63 -0.45
C ARG A 10 -17.74 -1.92 -1.44
N ALA A 11 -17.09 -3.06 -1.29
CA ALA A 11 -16.03 -3.51 -2.17
C ALA A 11 -16.39 -4.83 -2.85
N PRO A 12 -16.00 -5.06 -4.12
CA PRO A 12 -16.22 -6.34 -4.80
C PRO A 12 -15.58 -7.55 -4.11
N GLN A 13 -14.61 -7.31 -3.21
CA GLN A 13 -13.92 -8.33 -2.42
C GLN A 13 -14.65 -8.68 -1.12
N ASP A 14 -15.73 -7.97 -0.76
CA ASP A 14 -16.49 -8.26 0.45
C ASP A 14 -17.28 -9.57 0.27
N PRO A 15 -17.32 -10.46 1.28
CA PRO A 15 -18.02 -11.74 1.20
C PRO A 15 -19.52 -11.63 0.89
N ASP A 16 -20.14 -10.53 1.30
CA ASP A 16 -21.55 -10.19 1.13
C ASP A 16 -21.78 -9.18 -0.01
N PHE A 17 -20.81 -9.02 -0.91
CA PHE A 17 -20.94 -8.11 -2.04
C PHE A 17 -22.10 -8.51 -2.97
N ASP A 18 -23.11 -7.64 -3.04
CA ASP A 18 -24.21 -7.75 -4.00
C ASP A 18 -24.08 -6.66 -5.09
N PRO A 19 -23.82 -7.05 -6.36
CA PRO A 19 -23.73 -6.10 -7.46
C PRO A 19 -25.07 -5.45 -7.83
N SER A 20 -26.20 -6.03 -7.44
CA SER A 20 -27.54 -5.50 -7.74
C SER A 20 -27.86 -4.21 -6.96
N ILE A 21 -27.19 -3.99 -5.83
CA ILE A 21 -27.31 -2.77 -5.00
C ILE A 21 -26.58 -1.57 -5.66
N GLY A 22 -26.02 -1.74 -6.86
CA GLY A 22 -25.43 -0.66 -7.65
C GLY A 22 -23.92 -0.57 -7.56
N TYR A 23 -23.37 0.55 -8.07
CA TYR A 23 -21.93 0.73 -8.26
C TYR A 23 -21.16 0.67 -6.94
N PRO A 24 -20.07 -0.12 -6.83
CA PRO A 24 -19.34 -0.29 -5.59
C PRO A 24 -18.60 0.99 -5.18
N ASP A 25 -18.75 1.39 -3.91
CA ASP A 25 -18.06 2.55 -3.32
C ASP A 25 -16.53 2.46 -3.53
N HIS A 26 -15.98 1.25 -3.47
CA HIS A 26 -14.56 0.98 -3.69
C HIS A 26 -14.08 1.47 -5.07
N LEU A 27 -14.88 1.28 -6.13
CA LEU A 27 -14.56 1.78 -7.46
C LEU A 27 -14.97 3.25 -7.66
N TYR A 28 -15.97 3.71 -6.91
CA TYR A 28 -16.43 5.10 -6.99
C TYR A 28 -15.33 6.10 -6.62
N LEU A 29 -14.50 5.78 -5.62
CA LEU A 29 -13.33 6.58 -5.25
C LEU A 29 -12.30 6.75 -6.39
N TYR A 30 -12.35 5.93 -7.45
CA TYR A 30 -11.48 6.04 -8.62
C TYR A 30 -12.12 6.69 -9.83
N THR A 31 -13.45 6.65 -9.92
CA THR A 31 -14.19 6.93 -11.17
C THR A 31 -15.19 8.08 -11.01
N GLY A 32 -15.51 8.44 -9.77
CA GLY A 32 -16.37 9.57 -9.45
C GLY A 32 -15.64 10.88 -9.68
N SER A 33 -16.38 11.88 -10.17
CA SER A 33 -15.93 13.28 -10.20
C SER A 33 -16.36 14.00 -8.92
N VAL A 34 -15.93 13.49 -7.77
CA VAL A 34 -16.30 13.96 -6.43
C VAL A 34 -15.09 14.40 -5.64
N ASP A 35 -15.33 15.14 -4.55
CA ASP A 35 -14.35 15.32 -3.50
C ASP A 35 -14.17 13.98 -2.77
N SER A 36 -13.03 13.32 -3.04
CA SER A 36 -12.72 12.01 -2.49
C SER A 36 -12.56 12.04 -0.96
N PHE A 37 -12.09 13.16 -0.40
CA PHE A 37 -11.90 13.34 1.03
C PHE A 37 -13.24 13.49 1.73
N GLU A 38 -14.12 14.37 1.23
CA GLU A 38 -15.48 14.53 1.75
C GLU A 38 -16.24 13.21 1.65
N TRP A 39 -16.16 12.52 0.50
CA TRP A 39 -16.82 11.24 0.31
C TRP A 39 -16.37 10.20 1.34
N ALA A 40 -15.05 10.06 1.56
CA ALA A 40 -14.52 9.09 2.51
C ALA A 40 -14.85 9.47 3.97
N ALA A 41 -14.82 10.76 4.31
CA ALA A 41 -15.06 11.27 5.68
C ALA A 41 -16.52 11.21 6.11
N THR A 42 -17.46 11.22 5.16
CA THR A 42 -18.91 11.21 5.43
C THR A 42 -19.54 9.82 5.38
N ARG A 43 -18.76 8.78 5.07
CA ARG A 43 -19.25 7.39 5.11
C ARG A 43 -19.65 6.99 6.53
N PRO A 44 -20.75 6.25 6.70
CA PRO A 44 -21.14 5.77 8.02
C PRO A 44 -20.15 4.73 8.53
N GLN A 45 -20.05 4.62 9.86
CA GLN A 45 -19.35 3.51 10.51
C GLN A 45 -20.15 2.22 10.30
N GLU A 46 -19.46 1.13 9.95
CA GLU A 46 -20.05 -0.21 9.80
C GLU A 46 -19.64 -1.15 10.94
N TRP A 47 -18.39 -1.08 11.38
CA TRP A 47 -17.86 -1.87 12.50
C TRP A 47 -17.06 -0.99 13.44
N GLU A 48 -16.89 -1.38 14.70
CA GLU A 48 -15.98 -0.65 15.59
C GLU A 48 -14.54 -0.68 15.05
N PRO A 49 -13.76 0.42 15.17
CA PRO A 49 -12.38 0.44 14.73
C PRO A 49 -11.54 -0.70 15.34
N ASN A 50 -10.65 -1.27 14.53
CA ASN A 50 -9.77 -2.39 14.87
C ASN A 50 -10.46 -3.75 15.15
N THR A 51 -11.75 -3.90 14.83
CA THR A 51 -12.45 -5.19 15.02
C THR A 51 -12.52 -6.05 13.76
N VAL A 52 -12.62 -5.43 12.58
CA VAL A 52 -12.75 -6.13 11.29
C VAL A 52 -11.70 -5.62 10.31
N GLY A 53 -10.86 -6.52 9.77
CA GLY A 53 -9.86 -6.20 8.75
C GLY A 53 -10.42 -6.34 7.33
N ARG A 54 -10.47 -5.25 6.56
CA ARG A 54 -10.93 -5.24 5.15
C ARG A 54 -10.14 -4.22 4.34
N TYR A 55 -9.67 -4.63 3.16
CA TYR A 55 -8.98 -3.73 2.24
C TYR A 55 -9.96 -2.72 1.65
N ARG A 56 -9.90 -1.46 2.13
CA ARG A 56 -10.85 -0.40 1.80
C ARG A 56 -10.12 0.86 1.39
N ASN A 57 -10.53 1.43 0.26
CA ASN A 57 -9.93 2.64 -0.29
C ASN A 57 -10.20 3.89 0.57
N SER A 58 -11.21 3.88 1.44
CA SER A 58 -11.47 4.98 2.38
C SER A 58 -10.32 5.22 3.34
N ASP A 59 -9.65 4.17 3.80
CA ASP A 59 -8.62 4.27 4.83
C ASP A 59 -7.38 5.05 4.34
N PRO A 60 -6.77 4.73 3.18
CA PRO A 60 -5.69 5.55 2.62
C PRO A 60 -6.15 6.95 2.22
N VAL A 61 -7.36 7.12 1.68
CA VAL A 61 -7.91 8.44 1.35
C VAL A 61 -8.03 9.33 2.59
N LEU A 62 -8.52 8.79 3.71
CA LEU A 62 -8.60 9.55 4.96
C LEU A 62 -7.24 9.81 5.60
N ALA A 63 -6.31 8.87 5.52
CA ALA A 63 -4.93 9.13 5.95
C ALA A 63 -4.33 10.29 5.16
N ASN A 64 -4.57 10.33 3.84
CA ASN A 64 -4.16 11.42 2.98
C ASN A 64 -4.87 12.74 3.30
N TYR A 65 -6.16 12.71 3.62
CA TYR A 65 -6.89 13.89 4.08
C TYR A 65 -6.26 14.50 5.33
N LEU A 66 -5.93 13.66 6.33
CA LEU A 66 -5.24 14.11 7.54
C LEU A 66 -3.86 14.70 7.24
N ILE A 67 -3.13 14.13 6.28
CA ILE A 67 -1.85 14.70 5.81
C ILE A 67 -2.08 16.08 5.21
N ARG A 68 -3.07 16.25 4.32
CA ARG A 68 -3.40 17.55 3.72
C ARG A 68 -3.67 18.61 4.79
N LEU A 69 -4.56 18.31 5.75
CA LEU A 69 -4.87 19.21 6.86
C LEU A 69 -3.62 19.59 7.66
N ALA A 70 -2.73 18.63 7.94
CA ALA A 70 -1.51 18.88 8.70
C ALA A 70 -0.44 19.66 7.92
N VAL A 71 -0.40 19.52 6.59
CA VAL A 71 0.54 20.24 5.72
C VAL A 71 0.07 21.68 5.53
N GLU A 72 -1.18 21.88 5.12
CA GLU A 72 -1.76 23.21 4.92
C GLU A 72 -1.86 23.98 6.24
N GLY A 73 -2.16 23.30 7.35
CA GLY A 73 -2.17 23.91 8.69
C GLY A 73 -0.80 24.34 9.21
N ARG A 74 0.29 23.97 8.54
CA ARG A 74 1.66 24.44 8.79
C ARG A 74 2.11 25.45 7.72
N ASP A 75 1.18 26.01 6.95
CA ASP A 75 1.42 26.93 5.84
C ASP A 75 2.36 26.34 4.76
N GLU A 76 2.34 25.02 4.60
CA GLU A 76 3.10 24.32 3.57
C GLU A 76 2.23 23.93 2.36
N ASP A 77 2.86 23.82 1.20
CA ASP A 77 2.20 23.40 -0.02
C ASP A 77 2.03 21.87 -0.04
N TYR A 78 0.77 21.42 -0.09
CA TYR A 78 0.36 20.02 -0.09
C TYR A 78 0.86 19.23 -1.31
N HIS A 79 0.78 19.81 -2.51
CA HIS A 79 1.11 19.09 -3.74
C HIS A 79 2.62 18.82 -3.88
N SER A 80 3.45 19.74 -3.42
CA SER A 80 4.91 19.59 -3.40
C SER A 80 5.41 18.81 -2.18
N PHE A 81 4.57 18.58 -1.16
CA PHE A 81 4.98 17.96 0.09
C PHE A 81 5.59 16.55 -0.08
N PRO A 82 4.99 15.61 -0.83
CA PRO A 82 5.61 14.30 -1.07
C PRO A 82 6.93 14.39 -1.82
N GLN A 83 7.02 15.31 -2.79
CA GLN A 83 8.25 15.53 -3.55
C GLN A 83 9.39 15.99 -2.63
N ARG A 84 9.16 17.04 -1.84
CA ARG A 84 10.16 17.66 -0.95
C ARG A 84 10.56 16.74 0.21
N ASN A 85 9.59 16.07 0.82
CA ASN A 85 9.81 15.38 2.11
C ASN A 85 10.16 13.90 1.96
N LEU A 86 9.91 13.29 0.81
CA LEU A 86 10.20 11.88 0.56
C LEU A 86 10.95 11.66 -0.76
N PHE A 87 10.34 12.01 -1.90
CA PHE A 87 10.85 11.58 -3.21
C PHE A 87 12.22 12.16 -3.55
N ASP A 88 12.45 13.45 -3.30
CA ASP A 88 13.75 14.08 -3.53
C ASP A 88 14.85 13.45 -2.67
N LYS A 89 14.53 13.08 -1.42
CA LYS A 89 15.48 12.47 -0.48
C LYS A 89 15.95 11.09 -0.93
N ILE A 90 15.09 10.34 -1.62
CA ILE A 90 15.40 8.99 -2.13
C ILE A 90 15.67 8.94 -3.64
N GLY A 91 15.71 10.10 -4.31
CA GLY A 91 16.07 10.22 -5.72
C GLY A 91 14.98 9.85 -6.72
N ILE A 92 13.71 9.98 -6.33
CA ILE A 92 12.54 9.89 -7.22
C ILE A 92 12.22 11.29 -7.74
N ARG A 93 12.11 11.43 -9.07
CA ARG A 93 12.00 12.76 -9.73
C ARG A 93 10.73 12.96 -10.56
N ASP A 94 10.18 11.86 -11.08
CA ASP A 94 9.10 11.90 -12.07
C ASP A 94 7.87 11.14 -11.60
N ALA A 95 7.65 11.08 -10.28
CA ALA A 95 6.45 10.45 -9.72
C ALA A 95 5.22 11.30 -10.01
N ILE A 96 4.19 10.67 -10.56
CA ILE A 96 2.87 11.29 -10.71
C ILE A 96 1.93 10.65 -9.69
N ILE A 97 1.34 11.47 -8.84
CA ILE A 97 0.23 11.09 -7.97
C ILE A 97 -0.98 11.83 -8.51
N GLU A 98 -1.94 11.11 -9.09
CA GLU A 98 -3.13 11.77 -9.64
C GLU A 98 -4.01 12.35 -8.54
N THR A 99 -4.74 13.40 -8.91
CA THR A 99 -5.74 14.05 -8.05
C THR A 99 -7.15 13.73 -8.50
N ASP A 100 -8.09 13.83 -7.58
CA ASP A 100 -9.49 14.03 -7.93
C ASP A 100 -9.71 15.43 -8.56
N PRO A 101 -10.92 15.76 -9.07
CA PRO A 101 -11.21 17.08 -9.64
C PRO A 101 -11.13 18.26 -8.65
N TYR A 102 -11.01 18.00 -7.35
CA TYR A 102 -10.89 18.99 -6.28
C TYR A 102 -9.43 19.22 -5.88
N GLY A 103 -8.49 18.54 -6.54
CA GLY A 103 -7.06 18.66 -6.28
C GLY A 103 -6.60 17.87 -5.06
N ASN A 104 -7.41 16.97 -4.50
CA ASN A 104 -6.94 16.03 -3.48
C ASN A 104 -6.14 14.94 -4.18
N PHE A 105 -4.95 14.58 -3.69
CA PHE A 105 -4.31 13.36 -4.18
C PHE A 105 -5.24 12.18 -3.89
N LEU A 106 -5.26 11.21 -4.80
CA LEU A 106 -5.97 9.96 -4.54
C LEU A 106 -5.22 9.19 -3.44
N ALA A 107 -4.00 8.73 -3.71
CA ALA A 107 -3.12 8.03 -2.75
C ALA A 107 -3.62 6.66 -2.26
N GLN A 108 -4.79 6.18 -2.71
CA GLN A 108 -5.22 4.79 -2.63
C GLN A 108 -4.84 3.95 -3.87
N GLY A 109 -4.28 4.61 -4.88
CA GLY A 109 -4.06 4.15 -6.26
C GLY A 109 -3.93 5.34 -7.22
N TYR A 110 -3.58 5.07 -8.49
CA TYR A 110 -3.25 6.08 -9.52
C TYR A 110 -1.92 6.83 -9.33
N GLU A 111 -0.95 6.15 -8.73
CA GLU A 111 0.44 6.59 -8.70
C GLU A 111 1.22 5.95 -9.86
N PHE A 112 1.87 6.78 -10.67
CA PHE A 112 2.66 6.34 -11.81
C PHE A 112 4.14 6.60 -11.54
N LEU A 113 4.88 5.51 -11.36
CA LEU A 113 6.32 5.53 -11.14
C LEU A 113 6.98 4.40 -11.97
N PRO A 114 8.21 4.60 -12.47
CA PRO A 114 8.98 3.51 -13.08
C PRO A 114 9.35 2.47 -12.01
N ALA A 115 9.63 1.24 -12.44
CA ALA A 115 9.95 0.12 -11.54
C ALA A 115 11.13 0.43 -10.60
N ARG A 116 12.11 1.20 -11.09
CA ARG A 116 13.26 1.65 -10.30
C ARG A 116 12.86 2.54 -9.12
N ASP A 117 11.83 3.34 -9.26
CA ASP A 117 11.39 4.28 -8.22
C ASP A 117 10.54 3.57 -7.16
N TRP A 118 9.72 2.60 -7.59
CA TRP A 118 9.14 1.62 -6.66
C TRP A 118 10.22 0.84 -5.91
N ALA A 119 11.33 0.48 -6.57
CA ALA A 119 12.44 -0.18 -5.92
C ALA A 119 13.15 0.73 -4.90
N ARG A 120 13.22 2.04 -5.13
CA ARG A 120 13.75 3.02 -4.15
C ARG A 120 12.87 3.07 -2.90
N LEU A 121 11.55 3.17 -3.07
CA LEU A 121 10.60 3.11 -1.96
C LEU A 121 10.75 1.79 -1.19
N ALA A 122 10.74 0.65 -1.88
CA ALA A 122 10.88 -0.64 -1.23
C ALA A 122 12.24 -0.82 -0.52
N ASN A 123 13.33 -0.32 -1.10
CA ASN A 123 14.64 -0.32 -0.45
C ASN A 123 14.69 0.59 0.77
N LEU A 124 13.92 1.69 0.81
CA LEU A 124 13.81 2.51 2.02
C LEU A 124 13.22 1.69 3.18
N TYR A 125 12.15 0.92 2.94
CA TYR A 125 11.59 0.03 3.96
C TYR A 125 12.55 -1.11 4.32
N LEU A 126 13.18 -1.75 3.33
CA LEU A 126 14.12 -2.84 3.56
C LEU A 126 15.34 -2.41 4.41
N GLN A 127 15.73 -1.14 4.33
CA GLN A 127 16.82 -0.51 5.11
C GLN A 127 16.34 0.18 6.39
N ASP A 128 15.26 -0.28 7.01
CA ASP A 128 14.69 0.31 8.25
C ASP A 128 14.42 1.82 8.16
N GLY A 129 14.02 2.30 6.98
CA GLY A 129 13.74 3.71 6.77
C GLY A 129 14.97 4.62 6.70
N VAL A 130 16.16 4.05 6.60
CA VAL A 130 17.42 4.79 6.44
C VAL A 130 17.83 4.81 4.97
N TRP A 131 18.14 6.00 4.45
CA TRP A 131 18.61 6.20 3.09
C TRP A 131 19.91 6.98 3.08
N ASN A 132 20.99 6.39 2.55
CA ASN A 132 22.33 7.00 2.53
C ASN A 132 22.78 7.56 3.90
N GLY A 133 22.41 6.89 5.00
CA GLY A 133 22.73 7.31 6.36
C GLY A 133 21.78 8.33 6.98
N GLU A 134 20.81 8.87 6.24
CA GLU A 134 19.74 9.73 6.79
C GLU A 134 18.52 8.87 7.16
N ARG A 135 18.01 9.02 8.39
CA ARG A 135 16.75 8.41 8.79
C ARG A 135 15.57 9.21 8.22
N ILE A 136 14.82 8.60 7.31
CA ILE A 136 13.65 9.19 6.67
C ILE A 136 12.35 8.74 7.34
N LEU A 137 12.23 7.43 7.62
CA LEU A 137 11.09 6.90 8.37
C LEU A 137 11.43 6.84 9.87
N PRO A 138 10.48 7.14 10.77
CA PRO A 138 10.71 7.06 12.21
C PRO A 138 11.21 5.67 12.65
N GLU A 139 11.99 5.61 13.72
CA GLU A 139 12.38 4.35 14.35
C GLU A 139 11.14 3.52 14.71
N GLY A 140 11.21 2.20 14.48
CA GLY A 140 10.09 1.28 14.70
C GLY A 140 8.97 1.37 13.66
N TYR A 141 9.05 2.28 12.66
CA TYR A 141 8.03 2.36 11.63
C TYR A 141 8.00 1.11 10.75
N VAL A 142 9.18 0.55 10.39
CA VAL A 142 9.23 -0.68 9.59
C VAL A 142 8.67 -1.87 10.38
N GLU A 143 9.02 -1.99 11.66
CA GLU A 143 8.42 -2.98 12.57
C GLU A 143 6.89 -2.84 12.62
N TYR A 144 6.37 -1.60 12.72
CA TYR A 144 4.93 -1.35 12.69
C TYR A 144 4.28 -1.81 11.37
N VAL A 145 4.91 -1.57 10.21
CA VAL A 145 4.33 -2.00 8.93
C VAL A 145 4.38 -3.51 8.72
N THR A 146 5.39 -4.19 9.27
CA THR A 146 5.51 -5.66 9.16
C THR A 146 4.74 -6.42 10.24
N THR A 147 4.34 -5.75 11.33
CA THR A 147 3.55 -6.37 12.40
C THR A 147 2.14 -6.68 11.91
N LEU A 148 1.75 -7.94 12.00
CA LEU A 148 0.41 -8.40 11.63
C LEU A 148 -0.69 -7.64 12.39
N ALA A 149 -1.65 -7.13 11.63
CA ALA A 149 -2.78 -6.38 12.18
C ALA A 149 -3.75 -7.34 12.93
N PRO A 150 -4.10 -7.06 14.20
CA PRO A 150 -4.91 -7.97 15.02
C PRO A 150 -6.26 -8.36 14.39
N ALA A 151 -6.95 -7.42 13.74
CA ALA A 151 -8.24 -7.68 13.10
C ALA A 151 -8.15 -8.65 11.91
N TRP A 152 -6.99 -8.71 11.24
CA TRP A 152 -6.74 -9.63 10.13
C TRP A 152 -6.36 -11.03 10.66
N VAL A 153 -5.60 -11.09 11.75
CA VAL A 153 -5.27 -12.34 12.46
C VAL A 153 -6.53 -12.99 13.04
N ALA A 154 -7.38 -12.21 13.70
CA ALA A 154 -8.62 -12.70 14.31
C ALA A 154 -9.60 -13.28 13.28
N ASP A 155 -9.52 -12.81 12.03
CA ASP A 155 -10.31 -13.29 10.89
C ASP A 155 -9.61 -14.43 10.11
N GLY A 156 -8.53 -15.00 10.66
CA GLY A 156 -7.79 -16.11 10.06
C GLY A 156 -7.04 -15.76 8.76
N ARG A 157 -6.80 -14.47 8.49
CA ARG A 157 -6.12 -13.97 7.28
C ARG A 157 -4.92 -13.11 7.66
N PRO A 158 -3.83 -13.67 8.21
CA PRO A 158 -2.65 -12.91 8.68
C PRO A 158 -1.81 -12.36 7.51
N GLN A 159 -2.40 -11.47 6.69
CA GLN A 159 -1.82 -11.01 5.43
C GLN A 159 -1.61 -9.48 5.35
N TYR A 160 -1.84 -8.76 6.45
CA TYR A 160 -1.84 -7.29 6.45
C TYR A 160 -1.20 -6.72 7.71
N GLY A 161 -0.43 -5.65 7.55
CA GLY A 161 0.26 -4.97 8.63
C GLY A 161 -0.13 -3.49 8.77
N GLY A 162 0.75 -2.72 9.41
CA GLY A 162 0.63 -1.26 9.52
C GLY A 162 0.92 -0.54 8.20
N GLY A 163 0.58 0.75 8.13
CA GLY A 163 0.95 1.63 7.02
C GLY A 163 0.47 1.15 5.64
N PHE A 164 -0.64 0.41 5.60
CA PHE A 164 -1.19 -0.18 4.38
C PHE A 164 -0.32 -1.25 3.70
N MET A 165 0.56 -1.91 4.45
CA MET A 165 1.46 -2.93 3.91
C MET A 165 0.84 -4.33 3.91
N TRP A 166 1.04 -5.09 2.82
CA TRP A 166 0.76 -6.52 2.81
C TRP A 166 1.91 -7.28 3.46
N VAL A 167 1.59 -8.33 4.22
CA VAL A 167 2.58 -9.18 4.92
C VAL A 167 2.34 -10.64 4.52
N ASN A 168 3.40 -11.43 4.37
CA ASN A 168 3.31 -12.85 3.98
C ASN A 168 3.08 -13.78 5.18
N GLY A 169 2.30 -13.36 6.18
CA GLY A 169 2.13 -14.10 7.43
C GLY A 169 1.26 -15.35 7.33
N ASP A 170 0.62 -15.58 6.19
CA ASP A 170 -0.04 -16.84 5.84
C ASP A 170 0.82 -17.72 4.91
N SER A 171 2.04 -17.29 4.59
CA SER A 171 2.92 -17.92 3.60
C SER A 171 2.25 -18.11 2.23
N GLY A 172 1.33 -17.22 1.85
CA GLY A 172 0.62 -17.27 0.58
C GLY A 172 1.48 -16.95 -0.64
N TRP A 173 2.67 -16.37 -0.44
CA TRP A 173 3.64 -16.07 -1.50
C TRP A 173 4.81 -17.05 -1.42
N PRO A 174 5.42 -17.46 -2.56
CA PRO A 174 6.55 -18.41 -2.58
C PRO A 174 7.87 -17.73 -2.20
N VAL A 175 7.87 -17.03 -1.07
CA VAL A 175 8.98 -16.34 -0.43
C VAL A 175 8.87 -16.52 1.09
N PRO A 176 9.92 -16.25 1.88
CA PRO A 176 9.86 -16.38 3.34
C PRO A 176 8.67 -15.64 3.99
N GLU A 177 8.19 -16.16 5.11
CA GLU A 177 7.00 -15.65 5.84
C GLU A 177 7.17 -14.19 6.30
N ASN A 178 8.40 -13.76 6.60
CA ASN A 178 8.70 -12.38 6.97
C ASN A 178 8.78 -11.41 5.78
N ALA A 179 8.47 -11.86 4.56
CA ALA A 179 8.33 -10.98 3.41
C ALA A 179 7.11 -10.08 3.55
N TYR A 180 7.19 -8.89 2.97
CA TYR A 180 6.09 -7.93 2.95
C TYR A 180 6.12 -7.16 1.63
N GLY A 181 5.06 -6.43 1.31
CA GLY A 181 4.92 -5.88 -0.03
C GLY A 181 3.85 -4.82 -0.22
N MET A 182 4.13 -3.93 -1.15
CA MET A 182 3.11 -3.08 -1.79
C MET A 182 2.53 -3.88 -2.94
N ARG A 183 1.21 -4.14 -2.94
CA ARG A 183 0.54 -4.95 -3.96
C ARG A 183 -0.64 -4.19 -4.53
N GLY A 184 -0.74 -4.18 -5.85
CA GLY A 184 -1.75 -3.41 -6.57
C GLY A 184 -2.52 -4.21 -7.61
N ALA A 185 -3.61 -3.60 -8.07
CA ALA A 185 -4.40 -4.06 -9.20
C ALA A 185 -3.54 -4.34 -10.46
N GLY A 186 -3.96 -5.27 -11.30
CA GLY A 186 -3.19 -5.70 -12.49
C GLY A 186 -1.95 -6.57 -12.16
N GLY A 187 -1.73 -6.89 -10.88
CA GLY A 187 -0.65 -7.74 -10.41
C GLY A 187 0.69 -7.03 -10.24
N GLN A 188 0.69 -5.71 -10.18
CA GLN A 188 1.90 -4.96 -9.83
C GLN A 188 2.26 -5.17 -8.36
N SER A 189 3.56 -5.23 -8.08
CA SER A 189 4.07 -5.44 -6.74
C SER A 189 5.47 -4.88 -6.54
N ALA A 190 5.76 -4.43 -5.33
CA ALA A 190 7.11 -4.28 -4.81
C ALA A 190 7.22 -5.16 -3.57
N THR A 191 7.93 -6.27 -3.67
CA THR A 191 8.08 -7.28 -2.62
C THR A 191 9.45 -7.14 -1.97
N MET A 192 9.48 -7.01 -0.65
CA MET A 192 10.70 -6.95 0.16
C MET A 192 10.87 -8.29 0.88
N ILE A 193 12.08 -8.84 0.79
CA ILE A 193 12.44 -10.15 1.35
C ILE A 193 13.64 -9.94 2.29
N PRO A 194 13.39 -9.64 3.59
CA PRO A 194 14.43 -9.22 4.53
C PRO A 194 15.55 -10.22 4.71
N THR A 195 15.20 -11.52 4.75
CA THR A 195 16.16 -12.63 4.87
C THR A 195 17.20 -12.67 3.76
N HIS A 196 16.94 -12.01 2.63
CA HIS A 196 17.79 -12.01 1.44
C HIS A 196 18.29 -10.61 1.07
N GLN A 197 17.93 -9.58 1.86
CA GLN A 197 18.14 -8.17 1.49
C GLN A 197 17.73 -7.87 0.04
N LEU A 198 16.59 -8.45 -0.37
CA LEU A 198 16.15 -8.47 -1.76
C LEU A 198 14.84 -7.70 -1.94
N VAL A 199 14.82 -6.84 -2.95
CA VAL A 199 13.60 -6.19 -3.47
C VAL A 199 13.30 -6.73 -4.86
N VAL A 200 12.06 -7.18 -5.08
CA VAL A 200 11.55 -7.56 -6.40
C VAL A 200 10.39 -6.66 -6.78
N VAL A 201 10.57 -5.89 -7.86
CA VAL A 201 9.50 -5.04 -8.41
C VAL A 201 8.97 -5.62 -9.70
N ARG A 202 7.66 -5.74 -9.79
CA ARG A 202 6.93 -6.07 -11.01
C ARG A 202 5.91 -4.95 -11.29
N LEU A 203 6.00 -4.35 -12.47
CA LEU A 203 4.89 -3.55 -13.00
C LEU A 203 3.89 -4.46 -13.72
N GLY A 204 2.60 -4.22 -13.49
CA GLY A 204 1.52 -5.10 -13.90
C GLY A 204 0.50 -4.41 -14.79
N LYS A 205 -0.24 -5.20 -15.55
CA LYS A 205 -1.44 -4.78 -16.28
C LYS A 205 -2.44 -5.92 -16.16
N TYR A 206 -3.73 -5.59 -16.08
CA TYR A 206 -4.81 -6.58 -15.99
C TYR A 206 -4.72 -7.64 -17.11
N THR A 207 -4.47 -7.20 -18.34
CA THR A 207 -4.17 -8.08 -19.46
C THR A 207 -2.87 -8.85 -19.17
N GLY A 208 -2.98 -10.15 -18.89
CA GLY A 208 -1.85 -11.02 -18.58
C GLY A 208 -1.50 -11.15 -17.10
N ALA A 209 -2.29 -10.56 -16.18
CA ALA A 209 -2.01 -10.59 -14.74
C ALA A 209 -1.82 -12.01 -14.19
N GLN A 210 -2.65 -12.97 -14.62
CA GLN A 210 -2.58 -14.36 -14.19
C GLN A 210 -1.27 -15.05 -14.66
N ALA A 211 -0.97 -15.00 -15.96
CA ALA A 211 0.24 -15.60 -16.52
C ALA A 211 1.51 -14.98 -15.93
N ALA A 212 1.52 -13.66 -15.77
CA ALA A 212 2.63 -12.94 -15.16
C ALA A 212 2.78 -13.25 -13.65
N GLY A 213 1.68 -13.50 -12.93
CA GLY A 213 1.72 -13.97 -11.54
C GLY A 213 2.40 -15.35 -11.42
N GLN A 214 2.06 -16.29 -12.31
CA GLN A 214 2.72 -17.60 -12.36
C GLN A 214 4.21 -17.49 -12.74
N ALA A 215 4.56 -16.57 -13.65
CA ALA A 215 5.94 -16.29 -13.99
C ALA A 215 6.71 -15.68 -12.80
N LEU A 216 6.09 -14.75 -12.07
CA LEU A 216 6.68 -14.13 -10.88
C LEU A 216 6.94 -15.16 -9.77
N ASN A 217 6.01 -16.08 -9.53
CA ASN A 217 6.20 -17.15 -8.55
C ASN A 217 7.43 -18.01 -8.87
N ARG A 218 7.58 -18.42 -10.13
CA ARG A 218 8.79 -19.14 -10.59
C ARG A 218 10.06 -18.30 -10.50
N ALA A 219 9.95 -16.99 -10.76
CA ALA A 219 11.07 -16.08 -10.63
C ALA A 219 11.52 -15.95 -9.17
N PHE A 220 10.61 -15.96 -8.19
CA PHE A 220 10.99 -15.96 -6.78
C PHE A 220 11.82 -17.17 -6.41
N GLU A 221 11.42 -18.38 -6.81
CA GLU A 221 12.20 -19.61 -6.57
C GLU A 221 13.64 -19.48 -7.10
N LEU A 222 13.79 -19.03 -8.36
CA LEU A 222 15.10 -18.81 -8.99
C LEU A 222 15.92 -17.71 -8.30
N LEU A 223 15.27 -16.63 -7.88
CA LEU A 223 15.95 -15.51 -7.21
C LEU A 223 16.43 -15.89 -5.82
N LEU A 224 15.65 -16.66 -5.06
CA LEU A 224 16.03 -17.14 -3.73
C LEU A 224 17.12 -18.22 -3.78
N GLU A 225 17.22 -18.97 -4.88
CA GLU A 225 18.36 -19.85 -5.14
C GLU A 225 19.63 -19.05 -5.47
N ALA A 226 19.51 -18.00 -6.28
CA ALA A 226 20.64 -17.21 -6.77
C ALA A 226 21.17 -16.18 -5.76
N VAL A 227 20.31 -15.65 -4.88
CA VAL A 227 20.66 -14.71 -3.83
C VAL A 227 20.61 -15.47 -2.51
N PRO A 228 21.73 -15.75 -1.83
CA PRO A 228 21.70 -16.48 -0.57
C PRO A 228 21.12 -15.60 0.57
N PRO A 229 20.58 -16.22 1.63
CA PRO A 229 20.18 -15.49 2.83
C PRO A 229 21.35 -14.74 3.47
N VAL A 230 21.07 -13.59 4.08
CA VAL A 230 22.04 -12.87 4.90
C VAL A 230 22.08 -13.43 6.32
N GLU A 231 23.24 -13.39 6.97
CA GLU A 231 23.34 -13.65 8.42
C GLU A 231 22.60 -12.53 9.18
N GLN A 232 21.72 -12.92 10.10
CA GLN A 232 20.94 -12.00 10.95
C GLN A 232 21.64 -11.76 12.29
#